data_AF-A0AAW2RIP7-F1
#
_entry.id   AF-A0AAW2RIP7-F1
#
_cell.length_a   1.000
_cell.length_b   1.000
_cell.length_c   1.000
_cell.angle_alpha   90.00
_cell.angle_beta   90.00
_cell.angle_gamma   90.00
#
_symmetry.space_group_name_H-M   'P 1'
#
loop_
_entity.id
_entity.type
_entity.pdbx_description
1 polymer ?
#
loop_
_entity_poly.entity_id
_entity_poly.type
_entity_poly.pdbx_seq_one_letter_code
_entity_poly.pdbx_strand_id
1 'polypeptide(L)'
;MGEGFIPEPEERKTKEQLGFDYFNELLSRSFFQPLSSTGSHFVMHDLINDLAQFVAGGICYKLDEKVETNDEYKIPEKARHASFLRHEYEVFRKFNGFYRVKGLRTFLPMPPKKYSCLPPFYLSNRILLELLPKLHRLRVLSLSGYSITELPSSICTLIHLRYLNLSGTSIVSLPDSLSELYNLETLSIRNCRFISKLPPTLGDLVNLRHLDNSNTDQLKELPVEIGKLGSLQSLPKIVLSKVGGLGLRELRNLEHLRGTVAISELQNVSDVDEESEGGKCEA
;
A
#
# COMPACT_ATOMS: atom_id res chain seq x y z
N MET A 1 6.13 -8.11 -4.25
CA MET A 1 4.84 -8.81 -4.07
C MET A 1 3.78 -8.32 -5.05
N GLY A 2 3.43 -7.02 -5.06
CA GLY A 2 2.30 -6.50 -5.85
C GLY A 2 2.26 -6.83 -7.36
N GLU A 3 3.39 -6.99 -8.04
CA GLU A 3 3.40 -7.40 -9.46
C GLU A 3 3.31 -8.91 -9.70
N GLY A 4 3.43 -9.73 -8.65
CA GLY A 4 3.45 -11.20 -8.74
C GLY A 4 4.81 -11.79 -9.12
N PHE A 5 5.92 -11.05 -8.95
CA PHE A 5 7.28 -11.56 -9.18
C PHE A 5 7.75 -12.58 -8.14
N ILE A 6 7.09 -12.63 -6.99
CA ILE A 6 7.37 -13.63 -5.95
C ILE A 6 6.34 -14.75 -6.16
N PRO A 7 6.77 -15.96 -6.54
CA PRO A 7 5.87 -17.09 -6.73
C PRO A 7 5.27 -17.54 -5.38
N GLU A 8 4.28 -18.43 -5.43
CA GLU A 8 3.85 -19.11 -4.22
C GLU A 8 5.02 -19.94 -3.67
N PRO A 9 5.40 -19.75 -2.40
CA PRO A 9 6.51 -20.47 -1.78
C PRO A 9 6.15 -21.95 -1.57
N GLU A 10 7.16 -22.82 -1.64
CA GLU A 10 7.04 -24.22 -1.21
C GLU A 10 6.72 -24.30 0.30
N GLU A 11 6.13 -25.42 0.73
CA GLU A 11 5.69 -25.69 2.11
C GLU A 11 6.80 -25.37 3.12
N ARG A 12 6.77 -24.16 3.71
CA ARG A 12 7.46 -23.68 4.95
C ARG A 12 7.72 -22.17 4.98
N LYS A 13 7.74 -21.48 3.83
CA LYS A 13 8.04 -20.03 3.80
C LYS A 13 6.80 -19.20 3.49
N THR A 14 6.73 -17.98 4.02
CA THR A 14 5.75 -16.99 3.57
C THR A 14 6.25 -16.27 2.31
N LYS A 15 5.36 -15.63 1.53
CA LYS A 15 5.78 -14.83 0.37
C LYS A 15 6.70 -13.67 0.78
N GLU A 16 6.46 -13.11 1.96
CA GLU A 16 7.23 -12.02 2.55
C GLU A 16 8.66 -12.47 2.84
N GLN A 17 8.83 -13.67 3.43
CA GLN A 17 10.15 -14.27 3.67
C GLN A 17 10.86 -14.58 2.35
N LEU A 18 10.18 -15.21 1.39
CA LEU A 18 10.78 -15.50 0.08
C LEU A 18 11.19 -14.21 -0.67
N GLY A 19 10.36 -13.17 -0.59
CA GLY A 19 10.68 -11.85 -1.14
C GLY A 19 11.89 -11.21 -0.48
N PHE A 20 12.01 -11.35 0.85
CA PHE A 20 13.17 -10.89 1.60
C PHE A 20 14.44 -11.66 1.24
N ASP A 21 14.36 -12.97 1.05
CA ASP A 21 15.48 -13.80 0.59
C ASP A 21 15.98 -13.36 -0.80
N TYR A 22 15.07 -13.12 -1.75
CA TYR A 22 15.43 -12.59 -3.07
C TYR A 22 16.09 -11.21 -2.98
N PHE A 23 15.60 -10.35 -2.08
CA PHE A 23 16.22 -9.05 -1.86
C PHE A 23 17.64 -9.18 -1.27
N ASN A 24 17.83 -10.06 -0.28
CA ASN A 24 19.14 -10.32 0.33
C ASN A 24 20.13 -10.91 -0.68
N GLU A 25 19.67 -11.71 -1.63
CA GLU A 25 20.51 -12.21 -2.71
C GLU A 25 20.96 -11.10 -3.67
N LEU A 26 20.09 -10.14 -3.97
CA LEU A 26 20.49 -8.95 -4.75
C LEU A 26 21.48 -8.07 -3.97
N LEU A 27 21.28 -7.95 -2.65
CA LEU A 27 22.18 -7.23 -1.75
C LEU A 27 23.55 -7.91 -1.65
N SER A 28 23.60 -9.24 -1.50
CA SER A 28 24.86 -10.01 -1.41
C SER A 28 25.68 -9.90 -2.70
N ARG A 29 25.01 -9.77 -3.85
CA ARG A 29 25.62 -9.53 -5.16
C ARG A 29 25.95 -8.06 -5.43
N SER A 30 25.81 -7.18 -4.44
CA SER A 30 26.11 -5.74 -4.54
C SER A 30 25.31 -4.98 -5.60
N PHE A 31 24.14 -5.49 -6.03
CA PHE A 31 23.22 -4.72 -6.87
C PHE A 31 22.66 -3.50 -6.13
N PHE A 32 22.50 -3.65 -4.81
CA PHE A 32 22.10 -2.59 -3.90
C PHE A 32 23.16 -2.37 -2.83
N GLN A 33 23.23 -1.15 -2.32
CA GLN A 33 24.10 -0.74 -1.24
C GLN A 33 23.28 0.00 -0.17
N PRO A 34 23.50 -0.25 1.12
CA PRO A 34 22.80 0.48 2.18
C PRO A 34 23.27 1.94 2.20
N LEU A 35 22.32 2.88 2.18
CA LEU A 35 22.59 4.32 2.22
C LEU A 35 22.82 4.84 3.66
N SER A 36 22.28 4.15 4.66
CA SER A 36 22.40 4.50 6.07
C SER A 36 22.72 3.29 6.94
N SER A 37 23.38 3.54 8.07
CA SER A 37 23.64 2.51 9.09
C SER A 37 22.36 1.90 9.68
N THR A 38 21.21 2.57 9.53
CA THR A 38 19.89 2.06 9.95
C THR A 38 19.36 0.94 9.05
N GLY A 39 19.99 0.66 7.89
CA GLY A 39 19.67 -0.46 7.01
C GLY A 39 18.32 -0.40 6.28
N SER A 40 17.59 0.72 6.36
CA SER A 40 16.24 0.85 5.80
C SER A 40 16.19 1.47 4.39
N HIS A 41 17.29 2.06 3.94
CA HIS A 41 17.39 2.71 2.63
C HIS A 41 18.52 2.10 1.83
N PHE A 42 18.25 1.81 0.57
CA PHE A 42 19.19 1.19 -0.34
C PHE A 42 19.29 2.00 -1.63
N VAL A 43 20.48 2.02 -2.22
CA VAL A 43 20.75 2.64 -3.51
C VAL A 43 21.36 1.63 -4.46
N MET A 44 21.10 1.81 -5.75
CA MET A 44 21.77 1.09 -6.81
C MET A 44 22.87 1.99 -7.37
N HIS A 45 24.06 1.43 -7.63
CA HIS A 45 25.15 2.15 -8.27
C HIS A 45 24.75 2.58 -9.69
N ASP A 46 25.20 3.76 -10.15
CA ASP A 46 24.78 4.34 -11.43
C ASP A 46 25.01 3.39 -12.62
N LEU A 47 26.18 2.75 -12.73
CA LEU A 47 26.44 1.76 -13.79
C LEU A 47 25.49 0.54 -13.76
N ILE A 48 25.08 0.08 -12.57
CA ILE A 48 24.13 -1.03 -12.43
C ILE A 48 22.72 -0.55 -12.81
N ASN A 49 22.38 0.68 -12.47
CA ASN A 49 21.14 1.33 -12.86
C ASN A 49 21.07 1.51 -14.39
N ASP A 50 22.14 1.98 -15.03
CA ASP A 50 22.21 2.14 -16.49
C ASP A 50 22.04 0.78 -17.20
N LEU A 51 22.71 -0.26 -16.69
CA LEU A 51 22.53 -1.63 -17.19
C LEU A 51 21.09 -2.12 -16.99
N ALA A 52 20.49 -1.88 -15.83
CA ALA A 52 19.11 -2.26 -15.54
C ALA A 52 18.11 -1.53 -16.46
N GLN A 53 18.33 -0.24 -16.72
CA GLN A 53 17.53 0.55 -17.67
C GLN A 53 17.69 0.03 -19.10
N PHE A 54 18.92 -0.28 -19.52
CA PHE A 54 19.20 -0.85 -20.83
C PHE A 54 18.46 -2.18 -21.04
N VAL A 55 18.54 -3.09 -20.06
CA VAL A 55 17.86 -4.40 -20.10
C VAL A 55 16.33 -4.26 -20.02
N ALA A 56 15.82 -3.36 -19.18
CA ALA A 56 14.39 -3.09 -19.08
C ALA A 56 13.81 -2.48 -20.37
N GLY A 57 14.66 -1.80 -21.15
CA GLY A 57 14.31 -1.18 -22.42
C GLY A 57 13.16 -0.18 -22.27
N GLY A 58 11.99 -0.53 -22.82
CA GLY A 58 10.78 0.32 -22.72
C GLY A 58 9.69 -0.24 -21.81
N ILE A 59 9.99 -1.27 -21.01
CA ILE A 59 9.03 -1.88 -20.09
C ILE A 59 8.87 -1.02 -18.83
N CYS A 60 9.98 -0.51 -18.31
CA CYS A 60 10.01 0.46 -17.22
C CYS A 60 10.21 1.86 -17.79
N TYR A 61 9.39 2.82 -17.37
CA TYR A 61 9.44 4.19 -17.86
C TYR A 61 9.50 5.17 -16.69
N LYS A 62 10.46 6.09 -16.73
CA LYS A 62 10.57 7.20 -15.80
C LYS A 62 10.17 8.49 -16.51
N LEU A 63 9.10 9.12 -16.02
CA LEU A 63 8.43 10.21 -16.73
C LEU A 63 9.30 11.47 -16.87
N ASP A 64 10.19 11.72 -15.89
CA ASP A 64 10.94 12.98 -15.79
C ASP A 64 12.33 12.94 -16.43
N GLU A 65 12.70 11.89 -17.15
CA GLU A 65 14.03 11.76 -17.79
C GLU A 65 14.11 12.34 -19.21
N LYS A 66 12.99 12.79 -19.80
CA LYS A 66 12.94 13.27 -21.19
C LYS A 66 12.16 14.58 -21.31
N VAL A 67 12.76 15.67 -20.86
CA VAL A 67 12.26 17.03 -21.11
C VAL A 67 13.22 17.73 -22.07
N GLU A 68 13.06 17.44 -23.35
CA GLU A 68 13.46 18.36 -24.41
C GLU A 68 12.18 18.93 -25.01
N THR A 69 11.92 20.21 -24.71
CA THR A 69 11.07 21.14 -25.46
C THR A 69 9.68 20.66 -25.93
N ASN A 70 8.62 21.14 -25.28
CA ASN A 70 7.24 21.28 -25.79
C ASN A 70 6.49 20.07 -26.39
N ASP A 71 7.14 18.93 -26.59
CA ASP A 71 6.53 17.71 -27.10
C ASP A 71 5.79 16.95 -25.98
N GLU A 72 4.68 16.32 -26.33
CA GLU A 72 3.97 15.41 -25.44
C GLU A 72 4.90 14.30 -24.94
N TYR A 73 4.78 13.93 -23.65
CA TYR A 73 5.52 12.80 -23.08
C TYR A 73 5.21 11.52 -23.88
N LYS A 74 6.14 11.10 -24.75
CA LYS A 74 6.03 9.87 -25.55
C LYS A 74 6.33 8.66 -24.67
N ILE A 75 5.30 8.19 -23.97
CA ILE A 75 5.37 6.97 -23.16
C ILE A 75 5.33 5.75 -24.09
N PRO A 76 6.28 4.79 -24.00
CA PRO A 76 6.25 3.58 -24.82
C PRO A 76 4.95 2.79 -24.62
N GLU A 77 4.31 2.36 -25.71
CA GLU A 77 3.06 1.58 -25.63
C GLU A 77 3.26 0.21 -24.93
N LYS A 78 4.49 -0.30 -24.97
CA LYS A 78 4.91 -1.52 -24.27
C LYS A 78 5.19 -1.32 -22.78
N ALA A 79 5.15 -0.08 -22.27
CA ALA A 79 5.40 0.20 -20.86
C ALA A 79 4.42 -0.58 -19.97
N ARG A 80 4.97 -1.10 -18.87
CA ARG A 80 4.24 -1.85 -17.83
C ARG A 80 4.44 -1.22 -16.46
N HIS A 81 5.56 -0.55 -16.23
CA HIS A 81 5.86 0.08 -14.95
C HIS A 81 6.24 1.54 -15.18
N ALA A 82 5.54 2.45 -14.52
CA ALA A 82 5.81 3.86 -14.59
C ALA A 82 6.19 4.41 -13.22
N SER A 83 7.26 5.19 -13.21
CA SER A 83 7.66 5.98 -12.06
C SER A 83 7.86 7.44 -12.45
N PHE A 84 7.69 8.34 -11.48
CA PHE A 84 7.87 9.77 -11.72
C PHE A 84 8.26 10.49 -10.44
N LEU A 85 9.07 11.53 -10.57
CA LEU A 85 9.42 12.45 -9.51
C LEU A 85 8.19 13.27 -9.12
N ARG A 86 7.94 13.32 -7.81
CA ARG A 86 6.91 14.20 -7.25
C ARG A 86 7.34 15.66 -7.36
N HIS A 87 6.48 16.46 -7.96
CA HIS A 87 6.54 17.91 -7.99
C HIS A 87 5.41 18.48 -7.16
N GLU A 88 5.60 19.71 -6.66
CA GLU A 88 4.60 20.39 -5.81
C GLU A 88 3.21 20.39 -6.46
N TYR A 89 3.13 20.59 -7.77
CA TYR A 89 1.89 20.50 -8.56
C TYR A 89 2.06 19.53 -9.73
N GLU A 90 1.39 18.40 -9.66
CA GLU A 90 1.31 17.45 -10.77
C GLU A 90 0.18 17.82 -11.72
N VAL A 91 0.55 18.50 -12.80
CA VAL A 91 -0.38 18.91 -13.86
C VAL A 91 -0.78 17.73 -14.74
N PHE A 92 -2.07 17.63 -15.04
CA PHE A 92 -2.64 16.52 -15.84
C PHE A 92 -1.94 16.31 -17.19
N ARG A 93 -1.53 17.39 -17.89
CA ARG A 93 -0.86 17.32 -19.20
C ARG A 93 0.39 16.42 -19.19
N LYS A 94 1.10 16.37 -18.06
CA LYS A 94 2.28 15.49 -17.85
C LYS A 94 1.93 14.01 -17.99
N PHE A 95 0.69 13.64 -17.68
CA PHE A 95 0.23 12.25 -17.62
C PHE A 95 -0.62 11.83 -18.83
N ASN A 96 -0.84 12.72 -19.82
CA ASN A 96 -1.66 12.41 -21.00
C ASN A 96 -1.20 11.18 -21.78
N GLY A 97 0.11 10.93 -21.84
CA GLY A 97 0.66 9.77 -22.54
C GLY A 97 0.13 8.42 -22.03
N PHE A 98 -0.32 8.35 -20.78
CA PHE A 98 -0.83 7.11 -20.19
C PHE A 98 -2.14 6.64 -20.80
N TYR A 99 -2.93 7.49 -21.46
CA TYR A 99 -4.13 7.05 -22.19
C TYR A 99 -3.81 6.06 -23.32
N ARG A 100 -2.59 6.10 -23.86
CA ARG A 100 -2.14 5.18 -24.91
C ARG A 100 -1.57 3.87 -24.35
N VAL A 101 -1.27 3.82 -23.05
CA VAL A 101 -0.61 2.68 -22.41
C VAL A 101 -1.64 1.73 -21.83
N LYS A 102 -2.14 0.82 -22.65
CA LYS A 102 -3.18 -0.15 -22.25
C LYS A 102 -2.71 -1.22 -21.26
N GLY A 103 -1.40 -1.35 -21.07
CA GLY A 103 -0.80 -2.44 -20.28
C GLY A 103 -0.16 -2.04 -18.96
N LEU A 104 -0.36 -0.81 -18.50
CA LEU A 104 0.30 -0.34 -17.28
C LEU A 104 -0.16 -1.15 -16.05
N ARG A 105 0.81 -1.59 -15.25
CA ARG A 105 0.62 -2.38 -14.02
C ARG A 105 1.10 -1.63 -12.78
N THR A 106 2.13 -0.79 -12.91
CA THR A 106 2.63 0.04 -11.80
C THR A 106 2.52 1.53 -12.12
N PHE A 107 1.99 2.30 -11.19
CA PHE A 107 1.99 3.76 -11.18
C PHE A 107 2.55 4.27 -9.85
N LEU A 108 3.80 4.74 -9.88
CA LEU A 108 4.60 4.97 -8.67
C LEU A 108 5.25 6.37 -8.62
N PRO A 109 4.74 7.30 -7.78
CA PRO A 109 5.49 8.49 -7.41
C PRO A 109 6.73 8.12 -6.60
N MET A 110 7.88 8.62 -7.03
CA MET A 110 9.16 8.50 -6.32
C MET A 110 9.20 9.46 -5.13
N PRO A 111 9.92 9.12 -4.05
CA PRO A 111 10.13 10.06 -2.95
C PRO A 111 10.82 11.34 -3.47
N PRO A 112 10.45 12.53 -2.94
CA PRO A 112 11.07 13.78 -3.33
C PRO A 112 12.54 13.76 -2.94
N LYS A 113 13.37 14.43 -3.74
CA LYS A 113 14.76 14.71 -3.35
C LYS A 113 14.72 15.59 -2.10
N LYS A 114 15.60 15.30 -1.12
CA LYS A 114 15.62 15.91 0.23
C LYS A 114 15.35 17.43 0.20
N TYR A 115 14.26 17.86 0.82
CA TYR A 115 14.06 19.24 1.25
C TYR A 115 13.77 19.23 2.76
N SER A 116 14.34 20.19 3.49
CA SER A 116 14.18 20.37 4.94
C SER A 116 12.75 20.71 5.37
N CYS A 117 11.91 21.15 4.43
CA CYS A 117 10.48 21.31 4.57
C CYS A 117 9.86 21.02 3.20
N LEU A 118 9.07 19.96 3.08
CA LEU A 118 8.40 19.64 1.82
C LEU A 118 7.06 20.39 1.78
N PRO A 119 6.76 21.15 0.72
CA PRO A 119 5.41 21.69 0.53
C PRO A 119 4.40 20.55 0.39
N PRO A 120 3.10 20.79 0.64
CA PRO A 120 2.07 19.83 0.25
C PRO A 120 2.20 19.55 -1.25
N PHE A 121 2.24 18.28 -1.63
CA PHE A 121 2.21 17.88 -3.03
C PHE A 121 0.77 17.75 -3.50
N TYR A 122 0.43 18.31 -4.65
CA TYR A 122 -0.92 18.30 -5.21
C TYR A 122 -0.97 17.45 -6.46
N LEU A 123 -1.92 16.51 -6.49
CA LEU A 123 -2.23 15.69 -7.66
C LEU A 123 -3.52 16.22 -8.29
N SER A 124 -3.50 16.53 -9.59
CA SER A 124 -4.70 16.97 -10.29
C SER A 124 -5.84 15.96 -10.13
N ASN A 125 -7.03 16.43 -9.73
CA ASN A 125 -8.22 15.57 -9.62
C ASN A 125 -8.58 14.87 -10.94
N ARG A 126 -8.22 15.44 -12.10
CA ARG A 126 -8.40 14.77 -13.40
C ARG A 126 -7.58 13.49 -13.51
N ILE A 127 -6.42 13.43 -12.86
CA ILE A 127 -5.63 12.20 -12.80
C ILE A 127 -6.40 11.13 -12.00
N LEU A 128 -6.92 11.50 -10.83
CA LEU A 128 -7.68 10.59 -9.95
C LEU A 128 -9.00 10.12 -10.57
N LEU A 129 -9.74 11.03 -11.21
CA LEU A 129 -11.11 10.78 -11.69
C LEU A 129 -11.17 10.29 -13.13
N GLU A 130 -10.28 10.76 -14.02
CA GLU A 130 -10.35 10.45 -15.46
C GLU A 130 -9.25 9.49 -15.94
N LEU A 131 -8.03 9.58 -15.39
CA LEU A 131 -6.91 8.79 -15.88
C LEU A 131 -6.81 7.44 -15.17
N LEU A 132 -6.65 7.43 -13.85
CA LEU A 132 -6.41 6.21 -13.08
C LEU A 132 -7.49 5.14 -13.32
N PRO A 133 -8.80 5.45 -13.37
CA PRO A 133 -9.83 4.44 -13.60
C PRO A 133 -9.73 3.75 -14.97
N LYS A 134 -9.08 4.36 -15.96
CA LYS A 134 -8.88 3.74 -17.30
C LYS A 134 -7.68 2.79 -17.35
N LEU A 135 -6.84 2.78 -16.31
CA LEU A 135 -5.66 1.92 -16.22
C LEU A 135 -6.02 0.57 -15.61
N HIS A 136 -6.97 -0.15 -16.22
CA HIS A 136 -7.60 -1.35 -15.66
C HIS A 136 -6.64 -2.50 -15.29
N ARG A 137 -5.40 -2.49 -15.79
CA ARG A 137 -4.38 -3.52 -15.51
C ARG A 137 -3.46 -3.18 -14.35
N LEU A 138 -3.71 -2.06 -13.65
CA LEU A 138 -2.93 -1.68 -12.48
C LEU A 138 -2.98 -2.75 -11.40
N ARG A 139 -1.80 -3.08 -10.88
CA ARG A 139 -1.56 -3.94 -9.73
C ARG A 139 -0.94 -3.17 -8.57
N VAL A 140 -0.15 -2.14 -8.87
CA VAL A 140 0.54 -1.31 -7.88
C VAL A 140 0.19 0.16 -8.14
N LEU A 141 -0.52 0.76 -7.19
CA LEU A 141 -0.85 2.18 -7.20
C LEU A 141 -0.34 2.83 -5.91
N SER A 142 0.47 3.86 -6.04
CA SER A 142 0.84 4.71 -4.92
C SER A 142 0.40 6.14 -5.19
N LEU A 143 -0.28 6.73 -4.22
CA LEU A 143 -0.66 8.13 -4.15
C LEU A 143 -0.03 8.79 -2.92
N SER A 144 1.03 8.18 -2.39
CA SER A 144 1.65 8.58 -1.13
C SER A 144 2.17 10.01 -1.17
N GLY A 145 1.85 10.74 -0.10
CA GLY A 145 2.32 12.09 0.18
C GLY A 145 1.69 13.18 -0.69
N TYR A 146 0.63 12.88 -1.43
CA TYR A 146 -0.22 13.91 -2.03
C TYR A 146 -1.29 14.38 -1.05
N SER A 147 -1.67 15.66 -1.13
CA SER A 147 -2.74 16.27 -0.35
C SER A 147 -4.12 15.85 -0.86
N ILE A 148 -4.44 14.56 -0.74
CA ILE A 148 -5.70 13.94 -1.13
C ILE A 148 -6.57 13.81 0.11
N THR A 149 -7.78 14.36 0.09
CA THR A 149 -8.75 14.30 1.20
C THR A 149 -9.79 13.19 1.03
N GLU A 150 -10.04 12.79 -0.22
CA GLU A 150 -11.00 11.76 -0.58
C GLU A 150 -10.42 10.86 -1.68
N LEU A 151 -10.56 9.54 -1.51
CA LEU A 151 -10.26 8.58 -2.57
C LEU A 151 -11.56 8.32 -3.37
N PRO A 152 -11.62 8.68 -4.66
CA PRO A 152 -12.84 8.48 -5.42
C PRO A 152 -13.13 6.99 -5.62
N SER A 153 -14.42 6.62 -5.56
CA SER A 153 -14.89 5.24 -5.74
C SER A 153 -14.54 4.65 -7.10
N SER A 154 -14.25 5.49 -8.11
CA SER A 154 -13.77 5.05 -9.42
C SER A 154 -12.43 4.30 -9.36
N ILE A 155 -11.60 4.52 -8.33
CA ILE A 155 -10.38 3.74 -8.09
C ILE A 155 -10.71 2.28 -7.75
N CYS A 156 -11.88 2.02 -7.18
CA CYS A 156 -12.33 0.67 -6.85
C CYS A 156 -12.68 -0.17 -8.08
N THR A 157 -12.70 0.43 -9.28
CA THR A 157 -12.83 -0.32 -10.55
C THR A 157 -11.54 -1.03 -10.97
N LEU A 158 -10.41 -0.76 -10.29
CA LEU A 158 -9.11 -1.36 -10.55
C LEU A 158 -9.00 -2.74 -9.90
N ILE A 159 -9.85 -3.67 -10.30
CA ILE A 159 -10.00 -4.99 -9.66
C ILE A 159 -8.71 -5.84 -9.61
N HIS A 160 -7.69 -5.53 -10.41
CA HIS A 160 -6.40 -6.21 -10.40
C HIS A 160 -5.39 -5.63 -9.39
N LEU A 161 -5.78 -4.58 -8.66
CA LEU A 161 -4.92 -3.91 -7.70
C LEU A 161 -4.57 -4.86 -6.54
N ARG A 162 -3.27 -4.96 -6.25
CA ARG A 162 -2.71 -5.76 -5.15
C ARG A 162 -2.03 -4.90 -4.10
N TYR A 163 -1.59 -3.71 -4.48
CA TYR A 163 -0.93 -2.76 -3.60
C TYR A 163 -1.52 -1.37 -3.80
N LEU A 164 -2.07 -0.81 -2.73
CA LEU A 164 -2.56 0.57 -2.66
C LEU A 164 -1.87 1.31 -1.52
N ASN A 165 -1.16 2.39 -1.85
CA ASN A 165 -0.48 3.22 -0.86
C ASN A 165 -1.02 4.65 -0.87
N LEU A 166 -1.65 5.02 0.24
CA LEU A 166 -2.21 6.34 0.54
C LEU A 166 -1.41 7.04 1.65
N SER A 167 -0.21 6.55 1.98
CA SER A 167 0.56 7.02 3.12
C SER A 167 0.83 8.52 3.04
N GLY A 168 0.64 9.23 4.16
CA GLY A 168 0.91 10.67 4.25
C GLY A 168 -0.04 11.52 3.40
N THR A 169 -1.21 11.00 3.04
CA THR A 169 -2.31 11.80 2.48
C THR A 169 -3.16 12.40 3.61
N SER A 170 -4.07 13.31 3.26
CA SER A 170 -5.00 13.95 4.19
C SER A 170 -6.38 13.29 4.17
N ILE A 171 -6.44 12.00 3.83
CA ILE A 171 -7.70 11.30 3.61
C ILE A 171 -8.50 11.18 4.92
N VAL A 172 -9.80 11.49 4.85
CA VAL A 172 -10.69 11.48 6.04
C VAL A 172 -11.45 10.17 6.18
N SER A 173 -11.77 9.53 5.05
CA SER A 173 -12.42 8.22 4.99
C SER A 173 -12.08 7.50 3.68
N LEU A 174 -12.18 6.17 3.68
CA LEU A 174 -12.09 5.35 2.47
C LEU A 174 -13.51 5.08 1.94
N PRO A 175 -13.70 4.93 0.61
CA PRO A 175 -15.01 4.62 0.03
C PRO A 175 -15.46 3.21 0.43
N ASP A 176 -16.77 3.01 0.64
CA ASP A 176 -17.33 1.69 0.96
C ASP A 176 -17.07 0.66 -0.14
N SER A 177 -16.98 1.12 -1.39
CA SER A 177 -16.64 0.27 -2.55
C SER A 177 -15.18 -0.21 -2.55
N LEU A 178 -14.35 0.11 -1.55
CA LEU A 178 -12.97 -0.38 -1.50
C LEU A 178 -12.90 -1.92 -1.44
N SER A 179 -13.94 -2.58 -0.90
CA SER A 179 -14.09 -4.03 -0.90
C SER A 179 -14.10 -4.67 -2.29
N GLU A 180 -14.45 -3.92 -3.34
CA GLU A 180 -14.41 -4.39 -4.73
C GLU A 180 -12.97 -4.69 -5.21
N LEU A 181 -11.95 -4.19 -4.50
CA LEU A 181 -10.55 -4.53 -4.72
C LEU A 181 -10.20 -5.89 -4.09
N TYR A 182 -10.94 -6.95 -4.42
CA TYR A 182 -10.80 -8.27 -3.79
C TYR A 182 -9.41 -8.92 -3.94
N ASN A 183 -8.58 -8.45 -4.89
CA ASN A 183 -7.18 -8.90 -5.06
C ASN A 183 -6.17 -8.09 -4.20
N LEU A 184 -6.62 -7.12 -3.40
CA LEU A 184 -5.75 -6.24 -2.65
C LEU A 184 -5.03 -7.02 -1.55
N GLU A 185 -3.70 -7.08 -1.63
CA GLU A 185 -2.83 -7.76 -0.66
C GLU A 185 -2.25 -6.77 0.36
N THR A 186 -2.09 -5.50 -0.03
CA THR A 186 -1.49 -4.46 0.82
C THR A 186 -2.23 -3.14 0.67
N LEU A 187 -2.69 -2.61 1.80
CA LEU A 187 -3.23 -1.26 1.96
C LEU A 187 -2.37 -0.52 2.98
N SER A 188 -1.83 0.62 2.58
CA SER A 188 -1.09 1.50 3.49
C SER A 188 -1.79 2.85 3.60
N ILE A 189 -2.23 3.16 4.82
CA ILE A 189 -2.79 4.46 5.25
C ILE A 189 -1.91 5.07 6.34
N ARG A 190 -0.62 4.73 6.34
CA ARG A 190 0.35 5.20 7.31
C ARG A 190 0.46 6.73 7.27
N ASN A 191 0.54 7.37 8.44
CA ASN A 191 0.58 8.83 8.56
C ASN A 191 -0.65 9.56 7.94
N CYS A 192 -1.77 8.87 7.70
CA CYS A 192 -3.04 9.52 7.36
C CYS A 192 -3.69 10.08 8.63
N ARG A 193 -3.19 11.23 9.10
CA ARG A 193 -3.56 11.77 10.43
C ARG A 193 -5.03 12.13 10.58
N PHE A 194 -5.74 12.40 9.49
CA PHE A 194 -7.14 12.83 9.49
C PHE A 194 -8.15 11.69 9.28
N ILE A 195 -7.69 10.47 9.02
CA ILE A 195 -8.60 9.35 8.82
C ILE A 195 -9.26 9.01 10.16
N SER A 196 -10.59 9.08 10.21
CA SER A 196 -11.34 8.92 11.46
C SER A 196 -12.02 7.56 11.59
N LYS A 197 -12.37 6.94 10.46
CA LYS A 197 -13.01 5.64 10.38
C LYS A 197 -12.55 4.85 9.16
N LEU A 198 -12.59 3.53 9.27
CA LEU A 198 -12.47 2.62 8.14
C LEU A 198 -13.87 2.05 7.81
N PRO A 199 -14.19 1.84 6.53
CA PRO A 199 -15.49 1.29 6.15
C PRO A 199 -15.63 -0.15 6.66
N PRO A 200 -16.81 -0.58 7.16
CA PRO A 200 -17.05 -1.98 7.57
C PRO A 200 -16.76 -3.00 6.46
N THR A 201 -17.00 -2.61 5.20
CA THR A 201 -16.71 -3.43 4.01
C THR A 201 -15.23 -3.75 3.83
N LEU A 202 -14.32 -3.10 4.57
CA LEU A 202 -12.90 -3.45 4.55
C LEU A 202 -12.66 -4.91 4.96
N GLY A 203 -13.52 -5.48 5.81
CA GLY A 203 -13.45 -6.89 6.21
C GLY A 203 -13.73 -7.90 5.09
N ASP A 204 -14.24 -7.45 3.94
CA ASP A 204 -14.48 -8.30 2.77
C ASP A 204 -13.23 -8.47 1.89
N LEU A 205 -12.12 -7.77 2.20
CA LEU A 205 -10.85 -7.90 1.52
C LEU A 205 -10.09 -9.17 1.98
N VAL A 206 -10.64 -10.35 1.67
CA VAL A 206 -10.14 -11.66 2.14
C VAL A 206 -8.67 -11.98 1.81
N ASN A 207 -8.12 -11.32 0.78
CA ASN A 207 -6.72 -11.45 0.36
C ASN A 207 -5.78 -10.44 1.02
N LEU A 208 -6.30 -9.51 1.85
CA LEU A 208 -5.50 -8.47 2.49
C LEU A 208 -4.56 -9.10 3.52
N ARG A 209 -3.26 -8.85 3.34
CA ARG A 209 -2.19 -9.35 4.20
C ARG A 209 -1.58 -8.25 5.05
N HIS A 210 -1.55 -7.03 4.54
CA HIS A 210 -0.89 -5.90 5.21
C HIS A 210 -1.82 -4.70 5.22
N LEU A 211 -2.26 -4.29 6.42
CA LEU A 211 -2.95 -3.04 6.67
C LEU A 211 -2.06 -2.14 7.55
N ASP A 212 -1.26 -1.29 6.92
CA ASP A 212 -0.43 -0.36 7.67
C ASP A 212 -1.22 0.90 8.02
N ASN A 213 -1.72 0.96 9.26
CA ASN A 213 -2.45 2.07 9.84
C ASN A 213 -1.65 2.83 10.92
N SER A 214 -0.32 2.73 10.87
CA SER A 214 0.55 3.44 11.81
C SER A 214 0.37 4.96 11.72
N ASN A 215 0.44 5.65 12.85
CA ASN A 215 0.35 7.12 12.94
C ASN A 215 -0.94 7.70 12.33
N THR A 216 -2.07 7.04 12.60
CA THR A 216 -3.43 7.49 12.25
C THR A 216 -4.10 8.12 13.47
N ASP A 217 -3.75 9.37 13.78
CA ASP A 217 -4.08 10.00 15.08
C ASP A 217 -5.59 10.10 15.35
N GLN A 218 -6.39 10.34 14.31
CA GLN A 218 -7.85 10.48 14.43
C GLN A 218 -8.61 9.15 14.34
N LEU A 219 -7.93 8.03 14.04
CA LEU A 219 -8.57 6.72 13.96
C LEU A 219 -8.80 6.19 15.38
N LYS A 220 -10.06 6.25 15.83
CA LYS A 220 -10.50 5.94 17.20
C LYS A 220 -11.11 4.55 17.38
N GLU A 221 -11.46 3.89 16.29
CA GLU A 221 -11.99 2.53 16.32
C GLU A 221 -11.65 1.82 15.02
N LEU A 222 -11.58 0.50 15.07
CA LEU A 222 -11.54 -0.38 13.91
C LEU A 222 -12.91 -1.06 13.76
N PRO A 223 -13.42 -1.26 12.53
CA PRO A 223 -14.66 -1.99 12.32
C PRO A 223 -14.51 -3.45 12.78
N VAL A 224 -15.57 -4.02 13.34
CA VAL A 224 -15.59 -5.41 13.84
C VAL A 224 -15.25 -6.41 12.72
N GLU A 225 -15.58 -6.07 11.48
CA GLU A 225 -15.32 -6.85 10.29
C GLU A 225 -13.83 -7.04 9.98
N ILE A 226 -12.91 -6.25 10.56
CA ILE A 226 -11.47 -6.52 10.48
C ILE A 226 -11.15 -7.92 11.00
N GLY A 227 -11.90 -8.42 11.99
CA GLY A 227 -11.77 -9.80 12.49
C GLY A 227 -12.08 -10.89 11.47
N LYS A 228 -12.65 -10.56 10.30
CA LYS A 228 -12.87 -11.51 9.19
C LYS A 228 -11.64 -11.70 8.31
N LEU A 229 -10.63 -10.83 8.45
CA LEU A 229 -9.42 -10.83 7.61
C LEU A 229 -8.44 -11.93 8.03
N GLY A 230 -8.81 -13.19 7.77
CA GLY A 230 -8.01 -14.36 8.18
C GLY A 230 -6.60 -14.42 7.56
N SER A 231 -6.37 -13.73 6.43
CA SER A 231 -5.05 -13.64 5.77
C SER A 231 -4.17 -12.52 6.31
N LEU A 232 -4.66 -11.70 7.25
CA LEU A 232 -3.98 -10.50 7.72
C LEU A 232 -2.75 -10.85 8.56
N GLN A 233 -1.60 -10.32 8.16
CA GLN A 233 -0.30 -10.55 8.77
C GLN A 233 0.26 -9.34 9.50
N SER A 234 -0.13 -8.13 9.10
CA SER A 234 0.34 -6.88 9.69
C SER A 234 -0.80 -5.90 9.94
N LEU A 235 -0.94 -5.49 11.19
CA LEU A 235 -1.87 -4.46 11.67
C LEU A 235 -1.21 -3.69 12.83
N PRO A 236 -0.39 -2.66 12.54
CA PRO A 236 0.47 -2.04 13.56
C PRO A 236 -0.26 -1.31 14.68
N LYS A 237 -1.45 -0.76 14.43
CA LYS A 237 -2.26 -0.05 15.44
C LYS A 237 -3.62 -0.74 15.58
N ILE A 238 -3.95 -1.18 16.79
CA ILE A 238 -5.24 -1.73 17.15
C ILE A 238 -5.89 -0.79 18.16
N VAL A 239 -7.13 -0.38 17.88
CA VAL A 239 -7.92 0.45 18.78
C VAL A 239 -9.16 -0.33 19.16
N LEU A 240 -9.23 -0.76 20.41
CA LEU A 240 -10.33 -1.58 20.90
C LEU A 240 -11.57 -0.73 21.14
N SER A 241 -12.72 -1.20 20.69
CA SER A 241 -14.01 -0.54 20.95
C SER A 241 -14.83 -1.34 21.96
N LYS A 242 -15.57 -0.62 22.82
CA LYS A 242 -16.49 -1.24 23.79
C LYS A 242 -17.78 -1.73 23.13
N VAL A 243 -18.24 -1.06 22.07
CA VAL A 243 -19.51 -1.36 21.38
C VAL A 243 -19.35 -1.14 19.88
N GLY A 244 -19.68 -2.16 19.08
CA GLY A 244 -19.82 -2.03 17.63
C GLY A 244 -18.52 -1.94 16.81
N GLY A 245 -17.35 -1.95 17.46
CA GLY A 245 -16.06 -2.03 16.79
C GLY A 245 -15.28 -3.30 17.14
N LEU A 246 -14.02 -3.37 16.72
CA LEU A 246 -13.14 -4.51 16.92
C LEU A 246 -12.87 -4.74 18.41
N GLY A 247 -13.27 -5.90 18.92
CA GLY A 247 -13.02 -6.36 20.28
C GLY A 247 -11.95 -7.46 20.35
N LEU A 248 -11.68 -7.95 21.56
CA LEU A 248 -10.71 -9.04 21.77
C LEU A 248 -11.14 -10.37 21.15
N ARG A 249 -12.45 -10.63 21.06
CA ARG A 249 -12.98 -11.87 20.50
C ARG A 249 -12.62 -11.98 19.02
N GLU A 250 -12.78 -10.89 18.28
CA GLU A 250 -12.44 -10.80 16.87
C GLU A 250 -10.94 -10.84 16.61
N LEU A 251 -10.12 -10.32 17.54
CA LEU A 251 -8.66 -10.42 17.43
C LEU A 251 -8.17 -11.88 17.44
N ARG A 252 -8.88 -12.80 18.10
CA ARG A 252 -8.54 -14.23 18.09
C ARG A 252 -8.59 -14.82 16.68
N ASN A 253 -9.43 -14.29 15.80
CA ASN A 253 -9.55 -14.74 14.42
C ASN A 253 -8.36 -14.32 13.53
N LEU A 254 -7.53 -13.39 14.00
CA LEU A 254 -6.38 -12.85 13.27
C LEU A 254 -5.10 -13.66 13.56
N GLU A 255 -5.17 -14.97 13.32
CA GLU A 255 -4.14 -15.96 13.68
C GLU A 255 -2.78 -15.73 13.02
N HIS A 256 -2.76 -15.03 11.88
CA HIS A 256 -1.55 -14.78 11.09
C HIS A 256 -0.84 -13.48 11.43
N LEU A 257 -1.36 -12.68 12.37
CA LEU A 257 -0.74 -11.42 12.77
C LEU A 257 0.67 -11.64 13.34
N ARG A 258 1.62 -10.85 12.84
CA ARG A 258 3.04 -10.89 13.20
C ARG A 258 3.61 -9.48 13.25
N GLY A 259 4.80 -9.36 13.84
CA GLY A 259 5.50 -8.09 13.95
C GLY A 259 5.04 -7.27 15.15
N THR A 260 5.25 -5.95 15.08
CA THR A 260 4.97 -5.04 16.19
C THR A 260 3.53 -4.52 16.11
N VAL A 261 2.78 -4.68 17.21
CA VAL A 261 1.40 -4.24 17.35
C VAL A 261 1.29 -3.33 18.56
N ALA A 262 0.70 -2.15 18.37
CA ALA A 262 0.32 -1.23 19.43
C ALA A 262 -1.19 -1.33 19.66
N ILE A 263 -1.59 -1.83 20.82
CA ILE A 263 -2.99 -1.91 21.23
C ILE A 263 -3.30 -0.72 22.13
N SER A 264 -4.37 -0.01 21.79
CA SER A 264 -4.86 1.17 22.51
C SER A 264 -6.31 0.98 22.94
N GLU A 265 -6.77 1.82 23.87
CA GLU A 265 -8.09 1.73 24.49
C GLU A 265 -8.32 0.41 25.26
N LEU A 266 -7.30 -0.10 25.95
CA LEU A 266 -7.38 -1.33 26.74
C LEU A 266 -8.44 -1.28 27.86
N GLN A 267 -8.82 -0.10 28.33
CA GLN A 267 -9.94 0.08 29.27
C GLN A 267 -11.29 -0.39 28.71
N ASN A 268 -11.40 -0.58 27.40
CA ASN A 268 -12.61 -1.12 26.77
C ASN A 268 -12.67 -2.65 26.82
N VAL A 269 -11.61 -3.30 27.30
CA VAL A 269 -11.63 -4.72 27.65
C VAL A 269 -12.39 -4.84 28.97
N SER A 270 -13.66 -5.22 28.91
CA SER A 270 -14.34 -5.69 30.12
C SER A 270 -13.71 -7.02 30.54
N ASP A 271 -13.21 -7.08 31.78
CA ASP A 271 -12.81 -8.34 32.40
C ASP A 271 -13.95 -9.37 32.28
N VAL A 272 -13.58 -10.64 32.05
CA VAL A 272 -14.38 -11.85 32.25
C VAL A 272 -15.26 -12.31 31.06
N ASP A 273 -14.62 -12.98 30.10
CA ASP A 273 -15.13 -14.29 29.64
C ASP A 273 -14.57 -15.36 30.62
N GLU A 274 -15.06 -15.40 31.86
CA GLU A 274 -15.19 -16.66 32.59
C GLU A 274 -16.49 -17.31 32.08
N GLU A 275 -16.42 -17.95 30.92
CA GLU A 275 -17.31 -19.06 30.60
C GLU A 275 -16.48 -20.34 30.63
N SER A 276 -16.31 -20.85 31.86
CA SER A 276 -16.29 -22.27 32.21
C SER A 276 -15.96 -23.28 31.09
N GLU A 277 -14.68 -23.63 30.93
CA GLU A 277 -14.35 -25.05 30.73
C GLU A 277 -14.40 -25.72 32.12
N GLY A 278 -15.62 -25.96 32.58
CA GLY A 278 -15.90 -26.83 33.71
C GLY A 278 -15.52 -28.26 33.33
N GLY A 279 -14.27 -28.63 33.58
CA GLY A 279 -13.83 -30.01 33.60
C GLY A 279 -14.69 -30.79 34.59
N LYS A 280 -15.61 -31.59 34.07
CA LYS A 280 -16.31 -32.63 34.84
C LYS A 280 -15.25 -33.61 35.35
N CYS A 281 -14.87 -33.47 36.61
CA CYS A 281 -14.38 -34.60 37.38
C CYS A 281 -15.61 -35.45 37.71
N GLU A 282 -15.80 -36.54 36.97
CA GLU A 282 -16.68 -37.62 37.40
C GLU A 282 -16.04 -38.32 38.60
N ALA A 283 -16.87 -38.55 39.63
CA ALA A 283 -16.54 -39.25 40.87
C ALA A 283 -16.58 -40.77 40.68
#